data_AF-A0A6B3NDT2-F1
#
_entry.id   AF-A0A6B3NDT2-F1
#
_cell.length_a   1.000
_cell.length_b   1.000
_cell.length_c   1.000
_cell.angle_alpha   90.00
_cell.angle_beta   90.00
_cell.angle_gamma   90.00
#
_symmetry.space_group_name_H-M   'P 1'
#
loop_
_entity.id
_entity.type
_entity.pdbx_description
1 polymer ?
#
loop_
_entity_poly.entity_id
_entity_poly.type
_entity_poly.pdbx_seq_one_letter_code
_entity_poly.pdbx_strand_id
1 'polypeptide(L)'
;MDIVSDPPISVKIDQMKERVLWQHPLIVERGIDQTRLAFADNWADSPEFSFLVIGDTGSGPHQDCDPQRQIAQYMLEHSDSCRFLLHTGDVIYLVGSREHYQEKFIKPYREFLLGGEQPHRLAYDRMVFNLPFLPVLGNHDYYNLPFLFGLLNQVTLPLRRLLGLEVNLHIGWHGSAQGDAYARAFMDYLKALDSNSQLCRHLESHYTAKTDSGRC
;
A
#
# COMPACT_ATOMS: atom_id res chain seq x y z
N MET A 1 -18.08 -14.49 -16.76
CA MET A 1 -18.57 -13.72 -15.60
C MET A 1 -17.34 -13.43 -14.78
N ASP A 2 -16.84 -12.19 -14.82
CA ASP A 2 -15.61 -11.87 -14.11
C ASP A 2 -15.90 -11.87 -12.61
N ILE A 3 -15.16 -12.70 -11.88
CA ILE A 3 -15.33 -12.89 -10.41
C ILE A 3 -14.95 -11.60 -9.66
N VAL A 4 -14.19 -10.72 -10.31
CA VAL A 4 -13.70 -9.44 -9.80
C VAL A 4 -14.30 -8.29 -10.62
N SER A 5 -14.58 -7.17 -9.94
CA SER A 5 -15.02 -5.94 -10.58
C SER A 5 -13.91 -4.90 -10.52
N ASP A 6 -13.52 -4.39 -11.69
CA ASP A 6 -12.65 -3.24 -11.82
C ASP A 6 -13.48 -1.94 -11.90
N PRO A 7 -13.35 -0.99 -10.96
CA PRO A 7 -14.07 0.27 -11.04
C PRO A 7 -13.58 1.14 -12.23
N PRO A 8 -14.45 2.00 -12.80
CA PRO A 8 -14.03 2.96 -13.81
C PRO A 8 -12.90 3.88 -13.32
N ILE A 9 -12.04 4.35 -14.24
CA ILE A 9 -10.89 5.22 -13.94
C ILE A 9 -11.32 6.49 -13.17
N SER A 10 -12.46 7.09 -13.52
CA SER A 10 -13.00 8.26 -12.80
C SER A 10 -13.24 7.96 -11.33
N VAL A 11 -13.87 6.81 -11.02
CA VAL A 11 -14.12 6.37 -9.64
C VAL A 11 -12.81 6.15 -8.90
N LYS A 12 -11.80 5.52 -9.53
CA LYS A 12 -10.47 5.32 -8.95
C LYS A 12 -9.84 6.65 -8.53
N ILE A 13 -9.87 7.64 -9.43
CA ILE A 13 -9.32 8.97 -9.19
C ILE A 13 -10.08 9.69 -8.06
N ASP A 14 -11.42 9.67 -8.09
CA ASP A 14 -12.25 10.36 -7.11
C ASP A 14 -12.06 9.78 -5.71
N GLN A 15 -11.96 8.45 -5.58
CA GLN A 15 -11.66 7.78 -4.33
C GLN A 15 -10.31 8.24 -3.74
N MET A 16 -9.25 8.32 -4.56
CA MET A 16 -7.94 8.75 -4.07
C MET A 16 -7.93 10.22 -3.69
N LYS A 17 -8.58 11.09 -4.48
CA LYS A 17 -8.74 12.51 -4.15
C LYS A 17 -9.46 12.71 -2.82
N GLU A 18 -10.54 11.95 -2.58
CA GLU A 18 -11.27 12.02 -1.32
C GLU A 18 -10.38 11.61 -0.12
N ARG A 19 -9.56 10.56 -0.28
CA ARG A 19 -8.73 10.00 0.81
C ARG A 19 -7.61 10.93 1.25
N VAL A 20 -7.02 11.66 0.31
CA VAL A 20 -5.99 12.68 0.58
C VAL A 20 -6.57 14.09 0.74
N LEU A 21 -7.90 14.23 0.82
CA LEU A 21 -8.58 15.53 0.88
C LEU A 21 -8.04 16.52 -0.16
N TRP A 22 -7.95 16.08 -1.42
CA TRP A 22 -7.31 16.82 -2.51
C TRP A 22 -7.83 18.26 -2.60
N GLN A 23 -6.92 19.23 -2.52
CA GLN A 23 -7.19 20.66 -2.60
C GLN A 23 -8.18 21.18 -1.53
N HIS A 24 -8.26 20.51 -0.37
CA HIS A 24 -9.07 20.98 0.74
C HIS A 24 -8.64 22.40 1.19
N PRO A 25 -9.56 23.31 1.58
CA PRO A 25 -9.23 24.69 1.92
C PRO A 25 -8.07 24.84 2.90
N LEU A 26 -8.06 24.04 3.97
CA LEU A 26 -6.99 24.06 4.98
C LEU A 26 -5.60 23.65 4.46
N ILE A 27 -5.54 22.85 3.39
CA ILE A 27 -4.30 22.45 2.70
C ILE A 27 -3.83 23.61 1.82
N VAL A 28 -4.74 24.18 1.02
CA VAL A 28 -4.45 25.28 0.09
C VAL A 28 -4.03 26.55 0.84
N GLU A 29 -4.75 26.93 1.91
CA GLU A 29 -4.43 28.10 2.76
C GLU A 29 -3.04 28.00 3.39
N ARG A 30 -2.55 26.78 3.62
CA ARG A 30 -1.23 26.49 4.18
C ARG A 30 -0.13 26.37 3.11
N GLY A 31 -0.47 26.59 1.84
CA GLY A 31 0.45 26.43 0.72
C GLY A 31 1.05 25.03 0.64
N ILE A 32 0.27 23.99 0.97
CA ILE A 32 0.75 22.61 0.90
C ILE A 32 0.62 22.11 -0.55
N ASP A 33 1.74 21.70 -1.14
CA ASP A 33 1.79 21.09 -2.46
C ASP A 33 1.67 19.56 -2.34
N GLN A 34 0.48 19.05 -2.60
CA GLN A 34 0.17 17.61 -2.57
C GLN A 34 0.78 16.82 -3.73
N THR A 35 1.58 17.45 -4.60
CA THR A 35 2.31 16.79 -5.71
C THR A 35 3.81 16.67 -5.47
N ARG A 36 4.30 17.17 -4.34
CA ARG A 36 5.72 17.15 -3.98
C ARG A 36 5.94 16.25 -2.77
N LEU A 37 7.14 15.69 -2.72
CA LEU A 37 7.65 14.95 -1.57
C LEU A 37 9.10 15.36 -1.39
N ALA A 38 9.53 15.48 -0.13
CA ALA A 38 10.90 15.76 0.23
C ALA A 38 11.40 14.65 1.15
N PHE A 39 12.59 14.11 0.86
CA PHE A 39 13.26 13.20 1.76
C PHE A 39 14.13 13.99 2.73
N ALA A 40 13.88 13.82 4.02
CA ALA A 40 14.77 14.32 5.06
C ALA A 40 15.93 13.32 5.24
N ASP A 41 16.80 13.22 4.24
CA ASP A 41 17.97 12.32 4.24
C ASP A 41 19.29 13.12 4.33
N ASN A 42 20.38 12.40 4.63
CA ASN A 42 21.73 12.98 4.73
C ASN A 42 22.39 13.16 3.35
N TRP A 43 21.64 13.01 2.26
CA TRP A 43 22.16 12.95 0.91
C TRP A 43 21.82 14.22 0.11
N ALA A 44 21.39 15.29 0.78
CA ALA A 44 21.00 16.55 0.15
C ALA A 44 22.08 17.13 -0.79
N ASP A 45 23.36 16.96 -0.45
CA ASP A 45 24.50 17.46 -1.22
C ASP A 45 25.11 16.40 -2.17
N SER A 46 24.57 15.18 -2.19
CA SER A 46 25.06 14.14 -3.09
C SER A 46 24.60 14.42 -4.54
N PRO A 47 25.51 14.39 -5.53
CA PRO A 47 25.12 14.51 -6.94
C PRO A 47 24.45 13.24 -7.46
N GLU A 48 24.47 12.14 -6.70
CA GLU A 48 23.95 10.84 -7.12
C GLU A 48 22.45 10.72 -6.84
N PHE A 49 21.73 10.30 -7.89
CA PHE A 49 20.32 9.94 -7.83
C PHE A 49 20.19 8.42 -8.01
N SER A 50 20.08 7.69 -6.90
CA SER A 50 20.01 6.22 -6.88
C SER A 50 18.70 5.73 -6.26
N PHE A 51 18.09 4.73 -6.87
CA PHE A 51 16.81 4.17 -6.43
C PHE A 51 16.64 2.72 -6.92
N LEU A 52 15.84 1.96 -6.19
CA LEU A 52 15.37 0.63 -6.61
C LEU A 52 13.98 0.75 -7.24
N VAL A 53 13.73 -0.02 -8.31
CA VAL A 53 12.40 -0.12 -8.92
C VAL A 53 11.98 -1.59 -8.99
N ILE A 54 10.78 -1.86 -8.50
CA ILE A 54 10.11 -3.16 -8.58
C ILE A 54 8.62 -2.95 -8.90
N GLY A 55 7.92 -4.00 -9.27
CA GLY A 55 6.51 -3.94 -9.65
C GLY A 55 5.89 -5.33 -9.73
N ASP A 56 4.56 -5.39 -9.74
CA ASP A 56 3.81 -6.62 -10.02
C ASP A 56 4.21 -7.78 -9.08
N THR A 57 4.52 -7.45 -7.83
CA THR A 57 5.06 -8.42 -6.87
C THR A 57 3.99 -9.14 -6.05
N GLY A 58 2.71 -8.80 -6.22
CA GLY A 58 1.61 -9.19 -5.34
C GLY A 58 1.27 -10.68 -5.25
N SER A 59 2.06 -11.54 -5.90
CA SER A 59 2.02 -12.99 -5.73
C SER A 59 2.42 -13.36 -4.30
N GLY A 60 1.55 -14.08 -3.60
CA GLY A 60 1.86 -14.59 -2.26
C GLY A 60 2.69 -15.88 -2.29
N PRO A 61 3.00 -16.45 -1.12
CA PRO A 61 3.67 -17.74 -1.05
C PRO A 61 2.87 -18.85 -1.75
N HIS A 62 3.57 -19.63 -2.55
CA HIS A 62 3.14 -20.90 -3.14
C HIS A 62 3.69 -22.07 -2.31
N GLN A 63 3.28 -23.30 -2.64
CA GLN A 63 3.64 -24.51 -1.86
C GLN A 63 5.16 -24.67 -1.64
N ASP A 64 5.96 -24.33 -2.67
CA ASP A 64 7.41 -24.56 -2.65
C ASP A 64 8.25 -23.27 -2.72
N CYS A 65 7.63 -22.10 -2.90
CA CYS A 65 8.36 -20.85 -3.06
C CYS A 65 7.54 -19.63 -2.62
N ASP A 66 8.23 -18.55 -2.23
CA ASP A 66 7.64 -17.23 -1.98
C ASP A 66 8.34 -16.22 -2.90
N PRO A 67 7.81 -15.98 -4.12
CA PRO A 67 8.45 -15.12 -5.11
C PRO A 67 8.65 -13.69 -4.61
N GLN A 68 7.67 -13.16 -3.88
CA GLN A 68 7.72 -11.80 -3.35
C GLN A 68 8.80 -11.68 -2.26
N ARG A 69 8.95 -12.72 -1.43
CA ARG A 69 10.07 -12.78 -0.48
C ARG A 69 11.42 -12.86 -1.17
N GLN A 70 11.55 -13.64 -2.24
CA GLN A 70 12.81 -13.75 -3.00
C GLN A 70 13.20 -12.40 -3.63
N ILE A 71 12.23 -11.68 -4.19
CA ILE A 71 12.42 -10.32 -4.71
C ILE A 71 12.90 -9.40 -3.58
N ALA A 72 12.21 -9.41 -2.42
CA ALA A 72 12.60 -8.60 -1.27
C ALA A 72 14.02 -8.92 -0.79
N GLN A 73 14.44 -10.19 -0.78
CA GLN A 73 15.81 -10.58 -0.43
C GLN A 73 16.84 -10.05 -1.40
N TYR A 74 16.57 -10.14 -2.71
CA TYR A 74 17.46 -9.59 -3.73
C TYR A 74 17.59 -8.07 -3.62
N MET A 75 16.51 -7.38 -3.28
CA MET A 75 16.55 -5.92 -3.05
C MET A 75 17.41 -5.53 -1.86
N LEU A 76 17.46 -6.33 -0.80
CA LEU A 76 18.28 -6.06 0.38
C LEU A 76 19.78 -6.03 0.06
N GLU A 77 20.23 -6.77 -0.96
CA GLU A 77 21.62 -6.74 -1.42
C GLU A 77 22.03 -5.36 -1.98
N HIS A 78 21.05 -4.52 -2.33
CA HIS A 78 21.27 -3.23 -2.97
C HIS A 78 20.67 -2.04 -2.20
N SER A 79 19.89 -2.28 -1.14
CA SER A 79 19.12 -1.24 -0.46
C SER A 79 19.99 -0.12 0.12
N ASP A 80 21.17 -0.47 0.65
CA ASP A 80 22.09 0.49 1.28
C ASP A 80 22.72 1.48 0.30
N SER A 81 22.68 1.17 -1.01
CA SER A 81 23.18 2.02 -2.08
C SER A 81 22.11 2.92 -2.72
N CYS A 82 20.85 2.79 -2.27
CA CYS A 82 19.70 3.46 -2.86
C CYS A 82 19.05 4.44 -1.87
N ARG A 83 18.62 5.60 -2.36
CA ARG A 83 18.00 6.63 -1.53
C ARG A 83 16.53 6.36 -1.22
N PHE A 84 15.85 5.74 -2.17
CA PHE A 84 14.46 5.35 -2.04
C PHE A 84 14.15 4.17 -2.96
N LEU A 85 12.96 3.61 -2.75
CA LEU A 85 12.40 2.55 -3.56
C LEU A 85 11.10 3.02 -4.21
N LEU A 86 10.93 2.69 -5.49
CA LEU A 86 9.68 2.85 -6.23
C LEU A 86 9.05 1.48 -6.49
N HIS A 87 7.83 1.25 -6.01
CA HIS A 87 7.06 0.05 -6.34
C HIS A 87 5.93 0.42 -7.30
N THR A 88 5.92 -0.12 -8.51
CA THR A 88 4.99 0.28 -9.58
C THR A 88 3.58 -0.33 -9.45
N GLY A 89 3.17 -0.62 -8.22
CA GLY A 89 1.85 -1.15 -7.86
C GLY A 89 1.67 -2.65 -7.98
N ASP A 90 0.41 -3.06 -7.79
CA ASP A 90 0.01 -4.47 -7.71
C ASP A 90 0.78 -5.21 -6.61
N VAL A 91 0.79 -4.58 -5.44
CA VAL A 91 1.45 -5.08 -4.23
C VAL A 91 0.76 -6.31 -3.65
N ILE A 92 -0.53 -6.52 -3.95
CA ILE A 92 -1.35 -7.62 -3.45
C ILE A 92 -2.28 -8.16 -4.54
N TYR A 93 -2.04 -9.40 -4.96
CA TYR A 93 -2.98 -10.16 -5.78
C TYR A 93 -3.99 -10.94 -4.91
N LEU A 94 -5.20 -11.25 -5.40
CA LEU A 94 -5.80 -10.82 -6.68
C LEU A 94 -6.55 -9.48 -6.55
N VAL A 95 -7.01 -9.13 -5.35
CA VAL A 95 -8.02 -8.08 -5.13
C VAL A 95 -7.63 -7.04 -4.09
N GLY A 96 -6.33 -6.84 -3.84
CA GLY A 96 -5.84 -5.79 -2.96
C GLY A 96 -6.38 -5.85 -1.51
N SER A 97 -6.89 -7.00 -1.06
CA SER A 97 -7.59 -7.08 0.23
C SER A 97 -6.62 -6.93 1.40
N ARG A 98 -7.05 -6.16 2.41
CA ARG A 98 -6.34 -5.97 3.69
C ARG A 98 -5.97 -7.28 4.38
N GLU A 99 -6.78 -8.33 4.21
CA GLU A 99 -6.54 -9.63 4.85
C GLU A 99 -5.24 -10.30 4.39
N HIS A 100 -4.76 -9.94 3.20
CA HIS A 100 -3.58 -10.55 2.59
C HIS A 100 -2.28 -9.79 2.86
N TYR A 101 -2.34 -8.56 3.38
CA TYR A 101 -1.15 -7.73 3.61
C TYR A 101 -0.16 -8.39 4.57
N GLN A 102 -0.65 -9.14 5.56
CA GLN A 102 0.23 -9.82 6.51
C GLN A 102 1.15 -10.83 5.81
N GLU A 103 0.57 -11.71 5.00
CA GLU A 103 1.28 -12.81 4.34
C GLU A 103 1.97 -12.36 3.05
N LYS A 104 1.39 -11.42 2.32
CA LYS A 104 1.81 -11.00 0.97
C LYS A 104 2.43 -9.60 0.92
N PHE A 105 2.79 -9.01 2.05
CA PHE A 105 3.58 -7.78 2.03
C PHE A 105 4.44 -7.66 3.28
N ILE A 106 3.81 -7.63 4.45
CA ILE A 106 4.50 -7.38 5.72
C ILE A 106 5.56 -8.46 5.99
N LYS A 107 5.23 -9.74 5.84
CA LYS A 107 6.20 -10.82 6.02
C LYS A 107 7.31 -10.83 4.94
N PRO A 108 6.99 -10.74 3.63
CA PRO A 108 8.00 -10.65 2.58
C PRO A 108 9.00 -9.50 2.77
N TYR A 109 8.50 -8.28 3.03
CA TYR A 109 9.28 -7.04 3.11
C TYR A 109 9.66 -6.64 4.54
N ARG A 110 9.65 -7.57 5.50
CA ARG A 110 9.83 -7.25 6.93
C ARG A 110 11.11 -6.46 7.22
N GLU A 111 12.20 -6.69 6.50
CA GLU A 111 13.47 -5.99 6.70
C GLU A 111 13.40 -4.51 6.31
N PHE A 112 12.42 -4.10 5.51
CA PHE A 112 12.16 -2.70 5.17
C PHE A 112 11.22 -2.00 6.17
N LEU A 113 10.72 -2.71 7.18
CA LEU A 113 9.74 -2.22 8.15
C LEU A 113 10.33 -2.10 9.55
N LEU A 114 10.10 -0.96 10.20
CA LEU A 114 10.38 -0.82 11.64
C LEU A 114 9.51 -1.82 12.42
N GLY A 115 10.14 -2.65 13.26
CA GLY A 115 9.47 -3.74 13.98
C GLY A 115 9.28 -5.02 13.17
N GLY A 116 9.88 -5.12 11.97
CA GLY A 116 9.80 -6.28 11.09
C GLY A 116 10.30 -7.61 11.67
N GLU A 117 11.10 -7.58 12.73
CA GLU A 117 11.49 -8.78 13.50
C GLU A 117 10.28 -9.52 14.12
N GLN A 118 9.17 -8.81 14.32
CA GLN A 118 7.92 -9.35 14.85
C GLN A 118 6.76 -8.99 13.91
N PRO A 119 6.75 -9.51 12.66
CA PRO A 119 5.86 -9.01 11.61
C PRO A 119 4.38 -9.21 11.97
N HIS A 120 4.05 -10.23 12.77
CA HIS A 120 2.68 -10.52 13.24
C HIS A 120 2.08 -9.43 14.16
N ARG A 121 2.89 -8.48 14.64
CA ARG A 121 2.43 -7.34 15.46
C ARG A 121 2.22 -6.08 14.64
N LEU A 122 2.66 -6.06 13.39
CA LEU A 122 2.52 -4.91 12.51
C LEU A 122 1.12 -4.89 11.92
N ALA A 123 0.41 -3.78 12.11
CA ALA A 123 -0.85 -3.55 11.43
C ALA A 123 -0.57 -3.02 10.02
N TYR A 124 -1.34 -3.49 9.03
CA TYR A 124 -1.16 -3.12 7.63
C TYR A 124 -1.33 -1.61 7.37
N ASP A 125 -2.10 -0.91 8.21
CA ASP A 125 -2.40 0.52 8.11
C ASP A 125 -1.52 1.39 9.03
N ARG A 126 -0.49 0.80 9.65
CA ARG A 126 0.45 1.49 10.56
C ARG A 126 1.90 1.06 10.31
N MET A 127 2.21 0.78 9.05
CA MET A 127 3.57 0.43 8.63
C MET A 127 4.45 1.68 8.65
N VAL A 128 5.65 1.54 9.19
CA VAL A 128 6.69 2.57 9.12
C VAL A 128 7.90 1.94 8.45
N PHE A 129 8.31 2.52 7.33
CA PHE A 129 9.46 2.01 6.57
C PHE A 129 10.76 2.61 7.10
N ASN A 130 11.83 1.82 7.07
CA ASN A 130 13.19 2.29 7.42
C ASN A 130 13.95 2.88 6.22
N LEU A 131 13.40 2.74 5.01
CA LEU A 131 13.83 3.35 3.75
C LEU A 131 12.59 3.97 3.10
N PRO A 132 12.67 5.15 2.46
CA PRO A 132 11.53 5.69 1.74
C PRO A 132 11.02 4.71 0.67
N PHE A 133 9.84 4.16 0.90
CA PHE A 133 9.20 3.14 0.08
C PHE A 133 7.97 3.77 -0.56
N LEU A 134 8.02 3.98 -1.88
CA LEU A 134 7.02 4.72 -2.63
C LEU A 134 6.26 3.78 -3.57
N PRO A 135 5.17 3.14 -3.11
CA PRO A 135 4.34 2.38 -4.00
C PRO A 135 3.41 3.31 -4.78
N VAL A 136 3.03 2.87 -5.98
CA VAL A 136 1.95 3.43 -6.80
C VAL A 136 0.80 2.42 -6.83
N LEU A 137 -0.43 2.87 -7.07
CA LEU A 137 -1.58 1.96 -7.20
C LEU A 137 -1.55 1.20 -8.52
N GLY A 138 -1.68 -0.13 -8.46
CA GLY A 138 -1.99 -0.98 -9.59
C GLY A 138 -3.50 -1.27 -9.71
N ASN A 139 -3.92 -1.97 -10.76
CA ASN A 139 -5.32 -2.33 -10.98
C ASN A 139 -5.82 -3.33 -9.92
N HIS A 140 -5.01 -4.29 -9.50
CA HIS A 140 -5.41 -5.28 -8.50
C HIS A 140 -5.66 -4.64 -7.13
N ASP A 141 -5.01 -3.52 -6.86
CA ASP A 141 -5.23 -2.72 -5.67
C ASP A 141 -6.61 -2.05 -5.64
N TYR A 142 -7.32 -1.95 -6.78
CA TYR A 142 -8.69 -1.42 -6.87
C TYR A 142 -9.79 -2.47 -6.99
N TYR A 143 -9.42 -3.72 -7.31
CA TYR A 143 -10.41 -4.75 -7.58
C TYR A 143 -11.27 -5.03 -6.35
N ASN A 144 -12.55 -5.23 -6.61
CA ASN A 144 -13.51 -5.66 -5.61
C ASN A 144 -14.02 -7.05 -5.90
N LEU A 145 -14.32 -7.78 -4.83
CA LEU A 145 -15.13 -8.99 -4.87
C LEU A 145 -16.53 -8.66 -4.39
N PRO A 146 -17.58 -9.15 -5.06
CA PRO A 146 -18.92 -9.11 -4.50
C PRO A 146 -18.93 -9.90 -3.18
N PHE A 147 -19.49 -9.32 -2.12
CA PHE A 147 -19.49 -9.88 -0.77
C PHE A 147 -20.02 -11.33 -0.70
N LEU A 148 -21.04 -11.65 -1.51
CA LEU A 148 -21.61 -13.01 -1.61
C LEU A 148 -20.57 -14.04 -2.05
N PHE A 149 -19.63 -13.69 -2.94
CA PHE A 149 -18.56 -14.60 -3.34
C PHE A 149 -17.55 -14.83 -2.22
N GLY A 150 -17.18 -13.78 -1.47
CA GLY A 150 -16.35 -13.92 -0.28
C GLY A 150 -16.97 -14.85 0.75
N LEU A 151 -18.27 -14.69 1.02
CA LEU A 151 -19.02 -15.55 1.93
C LEU A 151 -19.11 -17.01 1.45
N LEU A 152 -19.49 -17.23 0.18
CA LEU A 152 -19.56 -18.56 -0.42
C LEU A 152 -18.19 -19.26 -0.40
N ASN A 153 -17.10 -18.52 -0.64
CA ASN A 153 -15.75 -19.06 -0.55
C ASN A 153 -15.48 -19.61 0.87
N GLN A 154 -15.85 -18.87 1.91
CA GLN A 154 -15.58 -19.28 3.29
C GLN A 154 -16.45 -20.44 3.74
N VAL A 155 -17.76 -20.41 3.43
CA VAL A 155 -18.70 -21.48 3.82
C VAL A 155 -18.35 -22.81 3.17
N THR A 156 -17.82 -22.79 1.94
CA THR A 156 -17.47 -24.01 1.21
C THR A 156 -16.04 -24.49 1.48
N LEU A 157 -15.21 -23.74 2.20
CA LEU A 157 -13.83 -24.10 2.52
C LEU A 157 -13.68 -25.45 3.27
N PRO A 158 -14.44 -25.75 4.35
CA PRO A 158 -14.31 -27.04 5.04
C PRO A 158 -14.68 -28.23 4.14
N LEU A 159 -15.71 -28.07 3.30
CA LEU A 159 -16.12 -29.11 2.35
C LEU A 159 -15.05 -29.33 1.26
N ARG A 160 -14.45 -28.25 0.75
CA ARG A 160 -13.37 -28.35 -0.26
C ARG A 160 -12.10 -28.99 0.30
N ARG A 161 -11.75 -28.67 1.56
CA ARG A 161 -10.66 -29.36 2.28
C ARG A 161 -10.95 -30.85 2.44
N LEU A 162 -12.19 -31.21 2.79
CA LEU A 162 -12.59 -32.61 2.92
C LEU A 162 -12.53 -33.38 1.59
N LEU A 163 -12.85 -32.71 0.47
CA LEU A 163 -12.87 -33.31 -0.86
C LEU A 163 -11.52 -33.24 -1.61
N GLY A 164 -10.48 -32.64 -1.01
CA GLY A 164 -9.18 -32.44 -1.68
C GLY A 164 -9.25 -31.50 -2.89
N LEU A 165 -10.30 -30.69 -3.00
CA LEU A 165 -10.56 -29.79 -4.12
C LEU A 165 -10.00 -28.39 -3.84
N GLU A 166 -8.74 -28.29 -3.40
CA GLU A 166 -8.08 -27.00 -3.13
C GLU A 166 -7.87 -26.21 -4.43
N VAL A 167 -8.94 -25.60 -4.93
CA VAL A 167 -8.82 -24.44 -5.81
C VAL A 167 -8.32 -23.32 -4.91
N ASN A 168 -7.04 -22.95 -5.06
CA ASN A 168 -6.38 -21.83 -4.38
C ASN A 168 -6.97 -20.49 -4.83
N LEU A 169 -8.25 -20.30 -4.53
CA LEU A 169 -8.92 -19.03 -4.58
C LEU A 169 -8.42 -18.27 -3.36
N HIS A 170 -7.26 -17.59 -3.49
CA HIS A 170 -6.71 -16.64 -2.52
C HIS A 170 -7.62 -15.39 -2.40
N ILE A 171 -8.90 -15.63 -2.19
CA ILE A 171 -10.02 -14.70 -2.17
C ILE A 171 -10.38 -14.53 -0.70
N GLY A 172 -10.15 -13.32 -0.19
CA GLY A 172 -10.49 -12.93 1.18
C GLY A 172 -11.99 -12.79 1.38
N TRP A 173 -12.38 -12.26 2.54
CA TRP A 173 -13.79 -11.91 2.81
C TRP A 173 -14.22 -10.67 2.03
N HIS A 174 -13.27 -9.76 1.82
CA HIS A 174 -13.50 -8.46 1.20
C HIS A 174 -12.55 -8.27 0.01
N GLY A 175 -12.95 -7.37 -0.91
CA GLY A 175 -12.02 -6.80 -1.88
C GLY A 175 -11.21 -5.66 -1.28
N SER A 176 -10.54 -4.88 -2.13
CA SER A 176 -9.77 -3.70 -1.75
C SER A 176 -10.61 -2.52 -1.24
N ALA A 177 -11.94 -2.59 -1.43
CA ALA A 177 -12.86 -1.46 -1.29
C ALA A 177 -12.45 -0.28 -2.18
N GLN A 178 -12.18 -0.56 -3.46
CA GLN A 178 -11.71 0.42 -4.44
C GLN A 178 -10.40 1.09 -4.00
N GLY A 179 -9.43 0.32 -3.53
CA GLY A 179 -8.13 0.81 -3.08
C GLY A 179 -8.07 1.42 -1.68
N ASP A 180 -9.11 1.26 -0.85
CA ASP A 180 -9.10 1.79 0.53
C ASP A 180 -8.03 1.10 1.37
N ALA A 181 -7.85 -0.21 1.20
CA ALA A 181 -6.80 -0.97 1.87
C ALA A 181 -5.41 -0.43 1.53
N TYR A 182 -5.14 -0.20 0.25
CA TYR A 182 -3.89 0.41 -0.22
C TYR A 182 -3.69 1.81 0.39
N ALA A 183 -4.70 2.67 0.31
CA ALA A 183 -4.58 4.05 0.73
C ALA A 183 -4.29 4.17 2.23
N ARG A 184 -4.88 3.30 3.06
CA ARG A 184 -4.56 3.22 4.49
C ARG A 184 -3.16 2.70 4.77
N ALA A 185 -2.64 1.81 3.91
CA ALA A 185 -1.35 1.18 4.09
C ALA A 185 -0.17 2.09 3.70
N PHE A 186 -0.33 2.88 2.64
CA PHE A 186 0.80 3.55 1.99
C PHE A 186 0.63 5.05 1.74
N MET A 187 -0.57 5.60 1.95
CA MET A 187 -0.81 7.03 1.75
C MET A 187 -1.05 7.72 3.07
N ASP A 188 -0.85 9.04 3.10
CA ASP A 188 -1.33 9.86 4.19
C ASP A 188 -2.86 9.96 4.10
N TYR A 189 -3.55 9.06 4.81
CA TYR A 189 -5.01 8.87 4.74
C TYR A 189 -5.75 9.95 5.54
N LEU A 190 -5.72 11.19 5.03
CA LEU A 190 -6.29 12.36 5.69
C LEU A 190 -7.80 12.26 5.94
N LYS A 191 -8.52 11.47 5.15
CA LYS A 191 -9.97 11.21 5.35
C LYS A 191 -10.31 10.58 6.70
N ALA A 192 -9.36 9.95 7.40
CA ALA A 192 -9.59 9.42 8.75
C ALA A 192 -9.58 10.50 9.86
N LEU A 193 -9.25 11.76 9.53
CA LEU A 193 -9.25 12.85 10.50
C LEU A 193 -10.66 13.45 10.60
N ASP A 194 -11.31 13.24 11.75
CA ASP A 194 -12.73 13.56 11.96
C ASP A 194 -13.03 15.05 12.18
N SER A 195 -12.01 15.92 12.19
CA SER A 195 -12.21 17.35 12.44
C SER A 195 -11.13 18.24 11.82
N ASN A 196 -11.53 19.47 11.51
CA ASN A 196 -10.60 20.50 11.03
C ASN A 196 -9.45 20.75 12.01
N SER A 197 -9.69 20.67 13.32
CA SER A 197 -8.63 20.86 14.32
C SER A 197 -7.60 19.72 14.29
N GLN A 198 -8.04 18.47 14.10
CA GLN A 198 -7.12 17.33 13.91
C GLN A 198 -6.36 17.47 12.60
N LEU A 199 -7.05 17.82 11.51
CA LEU A 199 -6.41 18.06 10.22
C LEU A 199 -5.35 19.17 10.31
N CYS A 200 -5.67 20.34 10.87
CA CYS A 200 -4.70 21.42 11.06
C CYS A 200 -3.45 20.94 11.81
N ARG A 201 -3.63 20.24 12.94
CA ARG A 201 -2.52 19.73 13.74
C ARG A 201 -1.66 18.74 12.97
N HIS A 202 -2.29 17.83 12.23
CA HIS A 202 -1.62 16.86 11.38
C HIS A 202 -0.78 17.56 10.29
N LEU A 203 -1.39 18.48 9.55
CA LEU A 203 -0.73 19.25 8.50
C LEU A 203 0.46 20.07 9.05
N GLU A 204 0.34 20.64 10.25
CA GLU A 204 1.43 21.40 10.89
C GLU A 204 2.56 20.50 11.40
N SER A 205 2.26 19.26 11.77
CA SER A 205 3.25 18.31 12.32
C SER A 205 3.99 17.54 11.24
N HIS A 206 3.36 17.29 10.09
CA HIS A 206 3.88 16.39 9.06
C HIS A 206 4.30 17.11 7.76
N TYR A 207 3.59 18.15 7.33
CA TYR A 207 3.89 18.87 6.08
C TYR A 207 4.79 20.08 6.35
N THR A 208 6.03 19.79 6.71
CA THR A 208 6.99 20.76 7.24
C THR A 208 8.14 21.08 6.28
N ALA A 209 8.35 20.27 5.24
CA ALA A 209 9.39 20.51 4.26
C ALA A 209 9.03 21.71 3.40
N LYS A 210 10.01 22.54 3.04
CA LYS A 210 9.80 23.70 2.16
C LYS A 210 10.33 23.37 0.77
N THR A 211 9.52 23.61 -0.25
CA THR A 211 9.86 23.45 -1.66
C THR A 211 9.73 24.81 -2.37
N ASP A 212 10.05 24.81 -3.67
CA ASP A 212 9.83 25.93 -4.58
C ASP A 212 8.34 26.29 -4.76
N SER A 213 7.45 25.32 -4.59
CA SER A 213 6.00 25.46 -4.80
C SER A 213 5.17 25.57 -3.52
N GLY A 214 5.79 25.43 -2.33
CA GLY A 214 5.08 25.50 -1.06
C GLY A 214 5.70 24.64 0.03
N ARG A 215 4.85 23.94 0.78
CA ARG A 215 5.26 22.95 1.77
C ARG A 215 4.82 21.55 1.36
N CYS A 216 5.59 20.53 1.72
CA CYS A 216 5.15 19.13 1.63
C CYS A 216 5.50 18.36 2.90
#